data_AF-S7VVL3-F1
#
_entry.id   AF-S7VVL3-F1
#
_cell.length_a   1.000
_cell.length_b   1.000
_cell.length_c   1.000
_cell.angle_alpha   90.00
_cell.angle_beta   90.00
_cell.angle_gamma   90.00
#
_symmetry.space_group_name_H-M   'P 1'
#
loop_
_entity.id
_entity.type
_entity.pdbx_description
1 polymer ?
#
loop_
_entity_poly.entity_id
_entity_poly.type
_entity_poly.pdbx_seq_one_letter_code
_entity_poly.pdbx_strand_id
1 'polypeptide(L)'
;MDENFDQFPVNFGETSGRIERNSFQFNYKRFEVWQGGKCIHSGESKSEINAKIVEGNLVVYINDEKINHHIIKRFSFGQISTSGNRIMWSNDIFNTSGLAEYNKPDVSSLFYKNGKLVKVTYTIHNPNTLVEFYVDENASISKVDNSNISKLDVLSKKIVDLYDQQMFSESREYLVQLFLNVKRSPESLKEVNDFESLGRAYLFMLDQKITDDIDNLQMISSLGYLFLSKAHSISPTNANLIMFRLMVLQMGLDALKYTVMSILEGNGSSMLSMFSGMQDIKARDAIYKMEISDIDDNPIIYMRVDYFNERKVQLDEMVNDDFFLPLKTKQEIKESGIKYHKKLYEYLVNKVLMEFDIDF
;
A
#
# COMPACT_ATOMS: atom_id res chain seq x y z
N MET A 1 -16.67 4.49 -8.91
CA MET A 1 -17.44 3.34 -8.37
C MET A 1 -16.48 2.18 -8.36
N ASP A 2 -16.09 1.70 -7.18
CA ASP A 2 -15.21 0.56 -7.03
C ASP A 2 -15.79 -0.64 -7.78
N GLU A 3 -14.98 -1.31 -8.59
CA GLU A 3 -15.39 -2.57 -9.19
C GLU A 3 -15.50 -3.61 -8.08
N ASN A 4 -16.71 -3.83 -7.58
CA ASN A 4 -17.02 -4.87 -6.60
C ASN A 4 -16.84 -6.25 -7.24
N PHE A 5 -15.62 -6.78 -7.19
CA PHE A 5 -15.33 -8.19 -7.50
C PHE A 5 -15.59 -9.08 -6.28
N ASP A 6 -15.86 -10.35 -6.57
CA ASP A 6 -16.03 -11.38 -5.55
C ASP A 6 -14.78 -11.49 -4.69
N GLN A 7 -14.98 -11.80 -3.41
CA GLN A 7 -13.90 -11.95 -2.43
C GLN A 7 -13.56 -13.41 -2.18
N PHE A 8 -12.27 -13.71 -2.13
CA PHE A 8 -11.66 -15.01 -1.90
C PHE A 8 -10.77 -14.93 -0.66
N PRO A 9 -10.70 -16.02 0.14
CA PRO A 9 -9.79 -16.08 1.28
C PRO A 9 -8.33 -15.95 0.81
N VAL A 10 -7.47 -15.35 1.62
CA VAL A 10 -6.04 -15.22 1.30
C VAL A 10 -5.35 -16.58 1.47
N ASN A 11 -4.75 -17.08 0.39
CA ASN A 11 -4.02 -18.34 0.38
C ASN A 11 -2.94 -18.28 -0.72
N PHE A 12 -1.73 -17.85 -0.35
CA PHE A 12 -0.63 -17.69 -1.30
C PHE A 12 0.12 -19.00 -1.47
N GLY A 13 0.27 -19.48 -2.70
CA GLY A 13 1.00 -20.71 -3.00
C GLY A 13 0.43 -21.93 -2.26
N GLU A 14 -0.87 -21.93 -1.98
CA GLU A 14 -1.56 -23.00 -1.23
C GLU A 14 -1.06 -23.20 0.22
N THR A 15 -0.45 -22.18 0.85
CA THR A 15 0.05 -22.24 2.24
C THR A 15 -1.02 -22.50 3.29
N SER A 16 -2.26 -22.10 3.03
CA SER A 16 -3.42 -22.27 3.93
C SER A 16 -4.27 -23.49 3.58
N GLY A 17 -3.79 -24.36 2.70
CA GLY A 17 -4.50 -25.54 2.19
C GLY A 17 -4.63 -25.52 0.67
N ARG A 18 -5.04 -26.65 0.09
CA ARG A 18 -5.19 -26.76 -1.37
C ARG A 18 -6.27 -25.82 -1.90
N ILE A 19 -5.99 -25.17 -3.03
CA ILE A 19 -6.95 -24.35 -3.77
C ILE A 19 -7.51 -25.21 -4.91
N GLU A 20 -8.82 -25.18 -5.09
CA GLU A 20 -9.46 -25.89 -6.19
C GLU A 20 -9.00 -25.33 -7.55
N ARG A 21 -8.46 -26.21 -8.39
CA ARG A 21 -7.93 -25.87 -9.71
C ARG A 21 -9.01 -26.13 -10.76
N ASN A 22 -9.58 -25.05 -11.28
CA ASN A 22 -10.64 -25.11 -12.27
C ASN A 22 -10.15 -24.73 -13.67
N SER A 23 -10.56 -25.51 -14.68
CA SER A 23 -10.45 -25.10 -16.07
C SER A 23 -11.45 -23.99 -16.35
N PHE A 24 -11.15 -23.07 -17.26
CA PHE A 24 -12.09 -22.04 -17.66
C PHE A 24 -12.00 -21.74 -19.15
N GLN A 25 -13.12 -21.21 -19.65
CA GLN A 25 -13.26 -20.70 -20.99
C GLN A 25 -13.77 -19.27 -20.87
N PHE A 26 -13.06 -18.33 -21.46
CA PHE A 26 -13.37 -16.90 -21.32
C PHE A 26 -13.52 -16.25 -22.68
N ASN A 27 -14.77 -16.05 -23.08
CA ASN A 27 -15.16 -15.30 -24.26
C ASN A 27 -15.03 -13.82 -23.94
N TYR A 28 -14.00 -13.18 -24.49
CA TYR A 28 -13.79 -11.76 -24.32
C TYR A 28 -14.31 -11.00 -25.53
N LYS A 29 -14.79 -9.80 -25.26
CA LYS A 29 -15.30 -8.85 -26.25
C LYS A 29 -14.31 -7.73 -26.53
N ARG A 30 -13.44 -7.45 -25.56
CA ARG A 30 -12.45 -6.38 -25.59
C ARG A 30 -11.15 -6.81 -24.91
N PHE A 31 -10.05 -6.27 -25.38
CA PHE A 31 -8.75 -6.40 -24.74
C PHE A 31 -7.99 -5.07 -24.72
N GLU A 32 -7.07 -4.94 -23.78
CA GLU A 32 -6.15 -3.81 -23.65
C GLU A 32 -4.73 -4.33 -23.35
N VAL A 33 -3.74 -3.65 -23.90
CA VAL A 33 -2.32 -3.91 -23.70
C VAL A 33 -1.70 -2.65 -23.11
N TRP A 34 -1.18 -2.80 -21.91
CA TRP A 34 -0.56 -1.74 -21.14
C TRP A 34 0.94 -2.00 -21.03
N GLN A 35 1.75 -0.97 -21.24
CA GLN A 35 3.20 -1.04 -21.07
C GLN A 35 3.68 0.23 -20.36
N GLY A 36 4.43 0.07 -19.27
CA GLY A 36 4.91 1.20 -18.46
C GLY A 36 3.79 2.11 -17.92
N GLY A 37 2.59 1.57 -17.70
CA GLY A 37 1.41 2.31 -17.22
C GLY A 37 0.64 3.08 -18.29
N LYS A 38 0.96 2.92 -19.59
CA LYS A 38 0.19 3.49 -20.71
C LYS A 38 -0.47 2.37 -21.50
N CYS A 39 -1.73 2.56 -21.89
CA CYS A 39 -2.39 1.68 -22.85
C CYS A 39 -1.78 1.94 -24.23
N ILE A 40 -1.00 0.98 -24.73
CA ILE A 40 -0.29 1.08 -26.01
C ILE A 40 -1.08 0.47 -27.16
N HIS A 41 -2.04 -0.41 -26.85
CA HIS A 41 -2.89 -1.07 -27.83
C HIS A 41 -4.19 -1.52 -27.18
N SER A 42 -5.30 -1.40 -27.89
CA SER A 42 -6.60 -1.90 -27.44
C SER A 42 -7.46 -2.27 -28.63
N GLY A 43 -8.44 -3.13 -28.39
CA GLY A 43 -9.34 -3.54 -29.45
C GLY A 43 -10.47 -4.42 -28.98
N GLU A 44 -11.43 -4.60 -29.88
CA GLU A 44 -12.53 -5.54 -29.72
C GLU A 44 -12.22 -6.84 -30.45
N SER A 45 -12.65 -7.95 -29.87
CA SER A 45 -12.52 -9.29 -30.44
C SER A 45 -13.68 -10.15 -29.98
N LYS A 46 -14.02 -11.20 -30.71
CA LYS A 46 -14.96 -12.23 -30.25
C LYS A 46 -14.24 -13.56 -30.08
N SER A 47 -12.96 -13.47 -29.79
CA SER A 47 -12.09 -14.61 -29.54
C SER A 47 -12.23 -15.08 -28.10
N GLU A 48 -11.53 -16.16 -27.80
CA GLU A 48 -11.71 -16.88 -26.56
C GLU A 48 -10.36 -17.30 -25.97
N ILE A 49 -10.26 -17.16 -24.65
CA ILE A 49 -9.19 -17.76 -23.86
C ILE A 49 -9.66 -19.14 -23.43
N ASN A 50 -8.87 -20.16 -23.80
CA ASN A 50 -9.10 -21.54 -23.40
C ASN A 50 -8.03 -21.94 -22.39
N ALA A 51 -8.43 -22.16 -21.13
CA ALA A 51 -7.52 -22.55 -20.06
C ALA A 51 -7.92 -23.90 -19.47
N LYS A 52 -7.03 -24.88 -19.55
CA LYS A 52 -7.28 -26.26 -19.10
C LYS A 52 -6.28 -26.68 -18.04
N ILE A 53 -6.74 -27.42 -17.05
CA ILE A 53 -5.85 -28.08 -16.09
C ILE A 53 -5.27 -29.35 -16.72
N VAL A 54 -3.94 -29.40 -16.85
CA VAL A 54 -3.19 -30.55 -17.37
C VAL A 54 -2.08 -30.86 -16.37
N GLU A 55 -2.13 -32.05 -15.76
CA GLU A 55 -1.15 -32.48 -14.73
C GLU A 55 -1.00 -31.48 -13.58
N GLY A 56 -2.13 -30.87 -13.18
CA GLY A 56 -2.17 -29.83 -12.16
C GLY A 56 -1.86 -28.42 -12.67
N ASN A 57 -1.22 -28.25 -13.82
CA ASN A 57 -0.87 -26.93 -14.36
C ASN A 57 -2.03 -26.31 -15.15
N LEU A 58 -2.20 -24.99 -15.05
CA LEU A 58 -3.13 -24.26 -15.92
C LEU A 58 -2.44 -23.98 -17.26
N VAL A 59 -2.86 -24.69 -18.31
CA VAL A 59 -2.38 -24.48 -19.68
C VAL A 59 -3.36 -23.58 -20.41
N VAL A 60 -2.87 -22.43 -20.89
CA VAL A 60 -3.66 -21.39 -21.54
C VAL A 60 -3.37 -21.35 -23.03
N TYR A 61 -4.42 -21.17 -23.82
CA TYR A 61 -4.37 -20.95 -25.26
C TYR A 61 -5.22 -19.74 -25.66
N ILE A 62 -4.60 -18.82 -26.42
CA ILE A 62 -5.23 -17.63 -26.98
C ILE A 62 -4.86 -17.57 -28.46
N ASN A 63 -5.87 -17.60 -29.32
CA ASN A 63 -5.65 -17.50 -30.76
C ASN A 63 -6.45 -16.33 -31.32
N ASP A 64 -5.87 -15.14 -31.21
CA ASP A 64 -6.44 -13.91 -31.73
C ASP A 64 -5.34 -13.12 -32.44
N GLU A 65 -5.55 -12.91 -33.75
CA GLU A 65 -4.61 -12.19 -34.59
C GLU A 65 -4.44 -10.73 -34.18
N LYS A 66 -5.41 -10.15 -33.46
CA LYS A 66 -5.37 -8.75 -33.02
C LYS A 66 -4.42 -8.51 -31.84
N ILE A 67 -3.98 -9.57 -31.15
CA ILE A 67 -3.17 -9.47 -29.92
C ILE A 67 -1.89 -10.34 -29.92
N ASN A 68 -1.74 -11.21 -30.92
CA ASN A 68 -0.63 -12.17 -31.03
C ASN A 68 0.80 -11.57 -31.03
N HIS A 69 0.95 -10.26 -31.28
CA HIS A 69 2.24 -9.55 -31.20
C HIS A 69 2.63 -9.17 -29.77
N HIS A 70 1.68 -9.18 -28.83
CA HIS A 70 1.88 -8.73 -27.46
C HIS A 70 1.89 -9.88 -26.44
N ILE A 71 1.40 -11.06 -26.82
CA ILE A 71 1.30 -12.23 -25.96
C ILE A 71 1.47 -13.50 -26.79
N ILE A 72 2.29 -14.44 -26.31
CA ILE A 72 2.43 -15.74 -26.98
C ILE A 72 1.12 -16.54 -26.90
N LYS A 73 0.84 -17.33 -27.95
CA LYS A 73 -0.44 -18.04 -28.10
C LYS A 73 -0.67 -19.13 -27.07
N ARG A 74 0.38 -19.72 -26.52
CA ARG A 74 0.31 -20.86 -25.60
C ARG A 74 1.34 -20.71 -24.48
N PHE A 75 0.87 -20.83 -23.25
CA PHE A 75 1.69 -20.73 -22.04
C PHE A 75 1.03 -21.53 -20.91
N SER A 76 1.72 -21.67 -19.78
CA SER A 76 1.20 -22.43 -18.64
C SER A 76 1.66 -21.85 -17.30
N PHE A 77 0.91 -22.16 -16.25
CA PHE A 77 1.21 -21.79 -14.87
C PHE A 77 1.15 -23.01 -13.95
N GLY A 78 2.13 -23.17 -13.07
CA GLY A 78 2.19 -24.32 -12.16
C GLY A 78 1.65 -24.07 -10.75
N GLN A 79 1.59 -22.81 -10.34
CA GLN A 79 1.22 -22.42 -8.98
C GLN A 79 -0.05 -21.58 -9.00
N ILE A 80 -0.84 -21.66 -7.92
CA ILE A 80 -2.09 -20.93 -7.74
C ILE A 80 -2.12 -20.24 -6.36
N SER A 81 -2.75 -19.08 -6.29
CA SER A 81 -3.07 -18.36 -5.06
C SER A 81 -4.47 -17.75 -5.12
N THR A 82 -5.03 -17.43 -3.96
CA THR A 82 -6.20 -16.55 -3.84
C THR A 82 -5.83 -15.33 -3.00
N SER A 83 -6.25 -14.14 -3.43
CA SER A 83 -5.92 -12.88 -2.75
C SER A 83 -7.06 -11.88 -2.86
N GLY A 84 -7.94 -11.82 -1.84
CA GLY A 84 -9.01 -10.81 -1.78
C GLY A 84 -9.90 -10.88 -3.02
N ASN A 85 -9.71 -9.99 -3.97
CA ASN A 85 -10.57 -9.85 -5.15
C ASN A 85 -10.24 -10.76 -6.36
N ARG A 86 -9.23 -11.64 -6.27
CA ARG A 86 -8.77 -12.43 -7.42
C ARG A 86 -8.26 -13.83 -7.09
N ILE A 87 -8.30 -14.70 -8.10
CA ILE A 87 -7.53 -15.95 -8.16
C ILE A 87 -6.33 -15.71 -9.06
N MET A 88 -5.13 -16.02 -8.58
CA MET A 88 -3.87 -15.78 -9.28
C MET A 88 -3.19 -17.09 -9.63
N TRP A 89 -2.64 -17.17 -10.84
CA TRP A 89 -1.76 -18.25 -11.28
C TRP A 89 -0.39 -17.69 -11.63
N SER A 90 0.68 -18.42 -11.34
CA SER A 90 2.03 -18.05 -11.76
C SER A 90 2.94 -19.27 -11.90
N ASN A 91 4.08 -19.09 -12.55
CA ASN A 91 5.18 -20.06 -12.50
C ASN A 91 6.13 -19.82 -11.32
N ASP A 92 6.05 -18.65 -10.70
CA ASP A 92 6.97 -18.22 -9.65
C ASP A 92 6.30 -17.19 -8.73
N ILE A 93 5.30 -17.62 -7.96
CA ILE A 93 4.52 -16.77 -7.05
C ILE A 93 5.39 -16.02 -6.05
N PHE A 94 6.56 -16.57 -5.72
CA PHE A 94 7.52 -16.01 -4.78
C PHE A 94 8.73 -15.34 -5.47
N ASN A 95 8.71 -15.23 -6.81
CA ASN A 95 9.76 -14.61 -7.63
C ASN A 95 11.19 -15.10 -7.29
N THR A 96 11.34 -16.41 -7.12
CA THR A 96 12.58 -17.10 -6.73
C THR A 96 13.56 -17.31 -7.87
N SER A 97 13.09 -17.34 -9.12
CA SER A 97 13.88 -17.69 -10.30
C SER A 97 14.36 -16.48 -11.10
N GLY A 98 13.61 -15.36 -11.07
CA GLY A 98 13.94 -14.14 -11.82
C GLY A 98 13.99 -14.31 -13.35
N LEU A 99 13.53 -15.44 -13.88
CA LEU A 99 13.57 -15.76 -15.31
C LEU A 99 12.28 -15.29 -16.00
N ALA A 100 12.35 -14.16 -16.71
CA ALA A 100 11.24 -13.65 -17.53
C ALA A 100 11.53 -13.89 -19.03
N GLU A 101 10.78 -14.79 -19.64
CA GLU A 101 10.82 -15.04 -21.09
C GLU A 101 10.10 -13.93 -21.86
N TYR A 102 10.64 -13.55 -23.01
CA TYR A 102 10.09 -12.48 -23.84
C TYR A 102 8.64 -12.79 -24.30
N ASN A 103 7.71 -11.85 -24.08
CA ASN A 103 6.29 -11.92 -24.41
C ASN A 103 5.52 -13.11 -23.80
N LYS A 104 6.12 -13.82 -22.83
CA LYS A 104 5.50 -14.95 -22.15
C LYS A 104 4.88 -14.51 -20.84
N PRO A 105 3.57 -14.74 -20.64
CA PRO A 105 2.95 -14.51 -19.35
C PRO A 105 3.57 -15.35 -18.25
N ASP A 106 3.85 -14.71 -17.12
CA ASP A 106 4.39 -15.32 -15.91
C ASP A 106 3.41 -15.21 -14.73
N VAL A 107 2.43 -14.31 -14.81
CA VAL A 107 1.30 -14.20 -13.88
C VAL A 107 -0.02 -14.10 -14.65
N SER A 108 -1.05 -14.79 -14.16
CA SER A 108 -2.45 -14.60 -14.56
C SER A 108 -3.31 -14.23 -13.36
N SER A 109 -4.24 -13.29 -13.53
CA SER A 109 -5.25 -12.98 -12.51
C SER A 109 -6.66 -13.12 -13.08
N LEU A 110 -7.53 -13.77 -12.32
CA LEU A 110 -8.92 -14.03 -12.64
C LEU A 110 -9.82 -13.27 -11.68
N PHE A 111 -10.75 -12.49 -12.23
CA PHE A 111 -11.65 -11.63 -11.45
C PHE A 111 -13.11 -12.01 -11.71
N TYR A 112 -13.85 -12.27 -10.63
CA TYR A 112 -15.22 -12.74 -10.69
C TYR A 112 -16.20 -11.67 -10.17
N LYS A 113 -17.43 -11.66 -10.69
CA LYS A 113 -18.57 -10.92 -10.14
C LYS A 113 -19.76 -11.85 -10.04
N ASN A 114 -20.34 -12.00 -8.86
CA ASN A 114 -21.46 -12.89 -8.57
C ASN A 114 -21.21 -14.33 -9.07
N GLY A 115 -20.01 -14.85 -8.85
CA GLY A 115 -19.56 -16.18 -9.24
C GLY A 115 -19.20 -16.33 -10.72
N LYS A 116 -19.24 -15.27 -11.53
CA LYS A 116 -18.94 -15.32 -12.97
C LYS A 116 -17.61 -14.64 -13.28
N LEU A 117 -16.75 -15.30 -14.06
CA LEU A 117 -15.50 -14.70 -14.52
C LEU A 117 -15.80 -13.54 -15.48
N VAL A 118 -15.35 -12.34 -15.15
CA VAL A 118 -15.65 -11.12 -15.92
C VAL A 118 -14.41 -10.42 -16.48
N LYS A 119 -13.24 -10.66 -15.89
CA LYS A 119 -11.96 -10.12 -16.35
C LYS A 119 -10.84 -11.14 -16.14
N VAL A 120 -9.97 -11.23 -17.13
CA VAL A 120 -8.74 -12.03 -17.08
C VAL A 120 -7.57 -11.11 -17.41
N THR A 121 -6.49 -11.18 -16.64
CA THR A 121 -5.26 -10.47 -16.96
C THR A 121 -4.07 -11.41 -17.05
N TYR A 122 -3.09 -11.01 -17.84
CA TYR A 122 -1.78 -11.62 -17.94
C TYR A 122 -0.70 -10.56 -17.79
N THR A 123 0.17 -10.75 -16.81
CA THR A 123 1.38 -9.96 -16.66
C THR A 123 2.54 -10.67 -17.37
N ILE A 124 3.33 -9.89 -18.09
CA ILE A 124 4.53 -10.29 -18.80
C ILE A 124 5.62 -9.37 -18.28
N HIS A 125 6.63 -9.88 -17.58
CA HIS A 125 7.69 -9.00 -17.05
C HIS A 125 8.73 -8.61 -18.11
N ASN A 126 8.83 -9.35 -19.22
CA ASN A 126 9.75 -9.07 -20.31
C ASN A 126 9.00 -9.03 -21.66
N PRO A 127 8.71 -7.86 -22.23
CA PRO A 127 8.83 -6.53 -21.65
C PRO A 127 7.68 -6.27 -20.65
N ASN A 128 7.85 -5.39 -19.66
CA ASN A 128 6.86 -5.05 -18.63
C ASN A 128 5.49 -4.64 -19.22
N THR A 129 4.63 -5.64 -19.44
CA THR A 129 3.39 -5.56 -20.20
C THR A 129 2.28 -6.23 -19.42
N LEU A 130 1.14 -5.55 -19.31
CA LEU A 130 -0.08 -6.09 -18.75
C LEU A 130 -1.12 -6.19 -19.87
N VAL A 131 -1.65 -7.39 -20.07
CA VAL A 131 -2.71 -7.67 -21.03
C VAL A 131 -4.00 -7.95 -20.28
N GLU A 132 -5.05 -7.21 -20.58
CA GLU A 132 -6.34 -7.33 -19.91
C GLU A 132 -7.44 -7.72 -20.90
N PHE A 133 -8.33 -8.61 -20.50
CA PHE A 133 -9.45 -9.12 -21.31
C PHE A 133 -10.77 -8.98 -20.56
N TYR A 134 -11.83 -8.60 -21.28
CA TYR A 134 -13.13 -8.22 -20.70
C TYR A 134 -14.31 -8.90 -21.42
N VAL A 135 -15.35 -9.30 -20.68
CA VAL A 135 -16.53 -10.01 -21.21
C VAL A 135 -17.58 -9.11 -21.89
N ASP A 136 -17.53 -7.79 -21.73
CA ASP A 136 -18.54 -6.85 -22.25
C ASP A 136 -17.95 -5.89 -23.32
N GLU A 137 -18.73 -5.61 -24.37
CA GLU A 137 -18.49 -4.59 -25.41
C GLU A 137 -18.55 -3.18 -24.79
N ASN A 138 -19.46 -3.01 -23.82
CA ASN A 138 -19.64 -1.79 -23.04
C ASN A 138 -18.94 -1.80 -21.69
N ALA A 139 -18.16 -2.84 -21.39
CA ALA A 139 -16.99 -2.66 -20.54
C ALA A 139 -15.91 -1.93 -21.34
N SER A 140 -16.28 -0.89 -22.10
CA SER A 140 -15.59 0.37 -21.99
C SER A 140 -15.21 0.50 -20.53
N ILE A 141 -13.96 0.84 -20.27
CA ILE A 141 -13.63 1.90 -19.32
C ILE A 141 -15.00 2.42 -18.80
N SER A 142 -15.39 2.11 -17.56
CA SER A 142 -15.56 3.28 -16.71
C SER A 142 -14.27 3.97 -17.03
N LYS A 143 -14.31 4.93 -17.98
CA LYS A 143 -13.39 6.03 -17.99
C LYS A 143 -13.30 6.18 -16.52
N VAL A 144 -12.13 5.83 -15.97
CA VAL A 144 -11.74 6.54 -14.80
C VAL A 144 -11.95 7.92 -15.33
N ASP A 145 -13.06 8.47 -14.88
CA ASP A 145 -13.39 9.83 -15.09
C ASP A 145 -12.19 10.37 -14.33
N ASN A 146 -11.13 10.65 -15.09
CA ASN A 146 -9.92 11.28 -14.59
C ASN A 146 -10.27 12.73 -14.21
N SER A 147 -11.57 13.05 -14.22
CA SER A 147 -12.21 14.08 -13.42
C SER A 147 -12.22 13.77 -11.91
N ASN A 148 -12.06 12.51 -11.44
CA ASN A 148 -12.21 12.14 -10.02
C ASN A 148 -11.20 11.14 -9.41
N ILE A 149 -10.33 10.44 -10.15
CA ILE A 149 -9.20 9.71 -9.52
C ILE A 149 -8.01 10.67 -9.41
N SER A 150 -7.57 10.91 -8.17
CA SER A 150 -6.45 11.79 -7.92
C SER A 150 -5.20 11.28 -8.61
N LYS A 151 -4.44 12.19 -9.23
CA LYS A 151 -3.10 11.89 -9.75
C LYS A 151 -2.20 11.27 -8.67
N LEU A 152 -2.45 11.63 -7.41
CA LEU A 152 -1.73 11.08 -6.26
C LEU A 152 -2.10 9.62 -6.00
N ASP A 153 -3.36 9.21 -6.22
CA ASP A 153 -3.78 7.80 -6.09
C ASP A 153 -3.07 6.92 -7.14
N VAL A 154 -2.94 7.40 -8.37
CA VAL A 154 -2.24 6.67 -9.44
C VAL A 154 -0.75 6.56 -9.14
N LEU A 155 -0.14 7.66 -8.69
CA LEU A 155 1.28 7.73 -8.41
C LEU A 155 1.65 6.89 -7.18
N SER A 156 0.86 6.94 -6.12
CA SER A 156 1.08 6.17 -4.90
C SER A 156 0.96 4.66 -5.12
N LYS A 157 -0.04 4.21 -5.90
CA LYS A 157 -0.16 2.79 -6.29
C LYS A 157 1.05 2.32 -7.08
N LYS A 158 1.50 3.11 -8.06
CA LYS A 158 2.70 2.77 -8.84
C LYS A 158 3.95 2.65 -7.97
N ILE A 159 4.12 3.55 -7.00
CA ILE A 159 5.22 3.49 -6.02
C ILE A 159 5.14 2.19 -5.23
N VAL A 160 3.96 1.86 -4.70
CA VAL A 160 3.72 0.63 -3.94
C VAL A 160 4.04 -0.60 -4.77
N ASP A 161 3.56 -0.68 -6.01
CA ASP A 161 3.82 -1.81 -6.90
C ASP A 161 5.31 -1.98 -7.17
N LEU A 162 6.05 -0.90 -7.44
CA LEU A 162 7.49 -0.93 -7.67
C LEU A 162 8.25 -1.34 -6.40
N TYR A 163 7.83 -0.85 -5.24
CA TYR A 163 8.45 -1.16 -3.97
C TYR A 163 8.24 -2.63 -3.58
N ASP A 164 7.03 -3.15 -3.79
CA ASP A 164 6.69 -4.56 -3.55
C ASP A 164 7.45 -5.50 -4.53
N GLN A 165 7.79 -5.01 -5.72
CA GLN A 165 8.69 -5.67 -6.69
C GLN A 165 10.19 -5.46 -6.39
N GLN A 166 10.55 -4.78 -5.29
CA GLN A 166 11.93 -4.44 -4.91
C GLN A 166 12.67 -3.59 -5.97
N MET A 167 11.94 -2.89 -6.83
CA MET A 167 12.48 -1.97 -7.83
C MET A 167 12.76 -0.60 -7.21
N PHE A 168 13.57 -0.58 -6.14
CA PHE A 168 13.76 0.60 -5.29
C PHE A 168 14.30 1.80 -6.08
N SER A 169 15.29 1.60 -6.94
CA SER A 169 15.85 2.68 -7.77
C SER A 169 14.83 3.35 -8.68
N GLU A 170 13.92 2.58 -9.28
CA GLU A 170 12.84 3.13 -10.12
C GLU A 170 11.76 3.79 -9.26
N SER A 171 11.40 3.19 -8.13
CA SER A 171 10.42 3.77 -7.20
C SER A 171 10.86 5.13 -6.67
N ARG A 172 12.18 5.36 -6.50
CA ARG A 172 12.74 6.62 -5.98
C ARG A 172 12.36 7.84 -6.82
N GLU A 173 12.34 7.71 -8.14
CA GLU A 173 11.93 8.81 -9.02
C GLU A 173 10.48 9.20 -8.78
N TYR A 174 9.60 8.20 -8.67
CA TYR A 174 8.17 8.43 -8.40
C TYR A 174 7.93 8.95 -6.98
N LEU A 175 8.71 8.51 -5.98
CA LEU A 175 8.67 9.06 -4.62
C LEU A 175 9.00 10.56 -4.63
N VAL A 176 10.08 10.97 -5.28
CA VAL A 176 10.46 12.39 -5.42
C VAL A 176 9.38 13.16 -6.18
N GLN A 177 8.82 12.58 -7.24
CA GLN A 177 7.72 13.20 -7.99
C GLN A 177 6.48 13.41 -7.11
N LEU A 178 6.11 12.41 -6.29
CA LEU A 178 4.96 12.50 -5.40
C LEU A 178 5.16 13.60 -4.37
N PHE A 179 6.35 13.62 -3.74
CA PHE A 179 6.72 14.65 -2.78
C PHE A 179 6.62 16.06 -3.37
N LEU A 180 7.21 16.28 -4.56
CA LEU A 180 7.19 17.59 -5.21
C LEU A 180 5.78 18.00 -5.67
N ASN A 181 4.94 17.05 -6.09
CA ASN A 181 3.55 17.34 -6.45
C ASN A 181 2.75 17.85 -5.25
N VAL A 182 2.87 17.18 -4.10
CA VAL A 182 2.19 17.60 -2.87
C VAL A 182 2.76 18.92 -2.36
N LYS A 183 4.09 19.11 -2.41
CA LYS A 183 4.74 20.36 -1.98
C LYS A 183 4.29 21.58 -2.81
N ARG A 184 4.02 21.40 -4.11
CA ARG A 184 3.58 22.46 -5.01
C ARG A 184 2.08 22.75 -4.95
N SER A 185 1.28 21.71 -4.70
CA SER A 185 -0.19 21.79 -4.70
C SER A 185 -0.77 20.93 -3.59
N PRO A 186 -0.64 21.35 -2.31
CA PRO A 186 -1.14 20.59 -1.16
C PRO A 186 -2.65 20.34 -1.23
N GLU A 187 -3.39 21.19 -1.93
CA GLU A 187 -4.81 21.08 -2.15
C GLU A 187 -5.24 19.79 -2.87
N SER A 188 -4.33 19.21 -3.67
CA SER A 188 -4.56 17.92 -4.35
C SER A 188 -4.76 16.74 -3.39
N LEU A 189 -4.40 16.89 -2.10
CA LEU A 189 -4.64 15.89 -1.06
C LEU A 189 -6.13 15.68 -0.75
N LYS A 190 -7.02 16.66 -1.06
CA LYS A 190 -8.47 16.49 -0.91
C LYS A 190 -9.07 15.49 -1.87
N GLU A 191 -8.40 15.25 -3.00
CA GLU A 191 -8.88 14.37 -4.07
C GLU A 191 -8.46 12.91 -3.84
N VAL A 192 -7.57 12.64 -2.87
CA VAL A 192 -7.03 11.30 -2.58
C VAL A 192 -8.12 10.40 -2.02
N ASN A 193 -8.24 9.21 -2.59
CA ASN A 193 -9.15 8.17 -2.12
C ASN A 193 -8.39 6.95 -1.57
N ASP A 194 -7.15 6.71 -2.04
CA ASP A 194 -6.32 5.60 -1.58
C ASP A 194 -5.31 6.07 -0.53
N PHE A 195 -5.79 6.22 0.69
CA PHE A 195 -4.97 6.65 1.82
C PHE A 195 -3.92 5.60 2.23
N GLU A 196 -4.16 4.31 1.99
CA GLU A 196 -3.19 3.27 2.30
C GLU A 196 -1.97 3.40 1.40
N SER A 197 -2.18 3.44 0.08
CA SER A 197 -1.07 3.55 -0.87
C SER A 197 -0.32 4.87 -0.69
N LEU A 198 -1.03 5.98 -0.45
CA LEU A 198 -0.38 7.27 -0.21
C LEU A 198 0.43 7.26 1.10
N GLY A 199 -0.12 6.71 2.18
CA GLY A 199 0.58 6.59 3.45
C GLY A 199 1.83 5.72 3.35
N ARG A 200 1.74 4.59 2.64
CA ARG A 200 2.89 3.71 2.35
C ARG A 200 3.95 4.41 1.50
N ALA A 201 3.55 5.21 0.50
CA ALA A 201 4.50 5.98 -0.29
C ALA A 201 5.34 6.92 0.58
N TYR A 202 4.73 7.63 1.54
CA TYR A 202 5.48 8.47 2.50
C TYR A 202 6.37 7.66 3.44
N LEU A 203 5.94 6.47 3.90
CA LEU A 203 6.81 5.55 4.63
C LEU A 203 8.05 5.17 3.81
N PHE A 204 7.88 4.85 2.53
CA PHE A 204 8.98 4.50 1.63
C PHE A 204 9.93 5.67 1.34
N MET A 205 9.47 6.92 1.46
CA MET A 205 10.34 8.10 1.41
C MET A 205 11.31 8.13 2.60
N LEU A 206 10.84 7.74 3.79
CA LEU A 206 11.70 7.61 4.99
C LEU A 206 12.69 6.46 4.81
N ASP A 207 12.24 5.32 4.29
CA ASP A 207 13.09 4.15 4.06
C ASP A 207 14.24 4.45 3.10
N GLN A 208 13.91 5.02 1.94
CA GLN A 208 14.90 5.34 0.91
C GLN A 208 15.66 6.65 1.17
N LYS A 209 15.37 7.33 2.28
CA LYS A 209 16.02 8.59 2.68
C LYS A 209 16.12 9.57 1.51
N ILE A 210 14.98 9.91 0.91
CA ILE A 210 14.95 10.77 -0.28
C ILE A 210 15.43 12.20 0.00
N THR A 211 15.50 12.60 1.28
CA THR A 211 15.98 13.88 1.78
C THR A 211 16.56 13.68 3.19
N ASP A 212 17.47 14.56 3.58
CA ASP A 212 18.05 14.72 4.92
C ASP A 212 17.64 16.03 5.61
N ASP A 213 16.88 16.88 4.90
CA ASP A 213 16.36 18.14 5.40
C ASP A 213 15.24 17.90 6.42
N ILE A 214 15.41 18.47 7.62
CA ILE A 214 14.54 18.16 8.76
C ILE A 214 13.09 18.61 8.53
N ASP A 215 12.88 19.75 7.86
CA ASP A 215 11.55 20.28 7.56
C ASP A 215 10.81 19.35 6.58
N ASN A 216 11.51 18.89 5.53
CA ASN A 216 10.94 17.92 4.60
C ASN A 216 10.69 16.55 5.27
N LEU A 217 11.57 16.09 6.16
CA LEU A 217 11.36 14.86 6.94
C LEU A 217 10.17 14.98 7.89
N GLN A 218 9.95 16.16 8.47
CA GLN A 218 8.81 16.44 9.34
C GLN A 218 7.51 16.38 8.53
N MET A 219 7.49 16.96 7.33
CA MET A 219 6.38 16.82 6.39
C MET A 219 6.14 15.35 6.01
N ILE A 220 7.16 14.62 5.58
CA ILE A 220 7.06 13.22 5.13
C ILE A 220 6.49 12.33 6.25
N SER A 221 7.06 12.43 7.45
CA SER A 221 6.64 11.65 8.61
C SER A 221 5.20 11.98 9.04
N SER A 222 4.84 13.26 9.05
CA SER A 222 3.49 13.73 9.39
C SER A 222 2.44 13.26 8.38
N LEU A 223 2.71 13.35 7.08
CA LEU A 223 1.79 12.88 6.04
C LEU A 223 1.67 11.35 6.02
N GLY A 224 2.78 10.62 6.19
CA GLY A 224 2.76 9.17 6.36
C GLY A 224 1.88 8.73 7.52
N TYR A 225 2.05 9.36 8.70
CA TYR A 225 1.24 9.08 9.88
C TYR A 225 -0.24 9.39 9.64
N LEU A 226 -0.56 10.55 9.06
CA LEU A 226 -1.93 11.00 8.79
C LEU A 226 -2.67 10.00 7.90
N PHE A 227 -2.09 9.66 6.75
CA PHE A 227 -2.76 8.83 5.75
C PHE A 227 -2.89 7.37 6.19
N LEU A 228 -1.87 6.80 6.86
CA LEU A 228 -1.98 5.46 7.45
C LEU A 228 -3.01 5.41 8.58
N SER A 229 -3.09 6.45 9.42
CA SER A 229 -4.12 6.53 10.46
C SER A 229 -5.52 6.67 9.88
N LYS A 230 -5.67 7.46 8.80
CA LYS A 230 -6.94 7.58 8.09
C LYS A 230 -7.34 6.26 7.43
N ALA A 231 -6.42 5.59 6.76
CA ALA A 231 -6.65 4.27 6.18
C ALA A 231 -7.08 3.25 7.24
N HIS A 232 -6.40 3.23 8.39
CA HIS A 232 -6.76 2.35 9.51
C HIS A 232 -8.15 2.65 10.06
N SER A 233 -8.56 3.92 10.13
CA SER A 233 -9.92 4.28 10.57
C SER A 233 -11.02 3.72 9.65
N ILE A 234 -10.71 3.52 8.36
CA ILE A 234 -11.60 2.93 7.35
C ILE A 234 -11.56 1.39 7.41
N SER A 235 -10.37 0.81 7.62
CA SER A 235 -10.15 -0.65 7.67
C SER A 235 -9.48 -1.08 8.97
N PRO A 236 -10.18 -1.01 10.12
CA PRO A 236 -9.56 -1.19 11.45
C PRO A 236 -9.06 -2.63 11.71
N THR A 237 -9.53 -3.61 10.95
CA THR A 237 -9.10 -5.01 11.07
C THR A 237 -7.81 -5.33 10.31
N ASN A 238 -7.31 -4.41 9.47
CA ASN A 238 -6.08 -4.60 8.71
C ASN A 238 -4.85 -4.29 9.58
N ALA A 239 -4.27 -5.34 10.19
CA ALA A 239 -3.09 -5.22 11.04
C ALA A 239 -1.85 -4.66 10.30
N ASN A 240 -1.78 -4.75 8.97
CA ASN A 240 -0.67 -4.19 8.20
C ASN A 240 -0.67 -2.65 8.26
N LEU A 241 -1.83 -2.00 8.39
CA LEU A 241 -1.90 -0.54 8.50
C LEU A 241 -1.28 -0.04 9.82
N ILE A 242 -1.51 -0.77 10.91
CA ILE A 242 -0.86 -0.49 12.20
C ILE A 242 0.64 -0.74 12.08
N MET A 243 1.05 -1.84 11.42
CA MET A 243 2.45 -2.14 11.18
C MET A 243 3.16 -1.00 10.44
N PHE A 244 2.59 -0.51 9.34
CA PHE A 244 3.15 0.62 8.60
C PHE A 244 3.16 1.90 9.43
N ARG A 245 2.11 2.16 10.23
CA ARG A 245 2.07 3.33 11.12
C ARG A 245 3.18 3.29 12.17
N LEU A 246 3.40 2.13 12.79
CA LEU A 246 4.51 1.91 13.73
C LEU A 246 5.87 2.18 13.06
N MET A 247 6.06 1.73 11.82
CA MET A 247 7.30 2.03 11.07
C MET A 247 7.47 3.54 10.86
N VAL A 248 6.40 4.29 10.54
CA VAL A 248 6.49 5.76 10.42
C VAL A 248 6.87 6.41 11.77
N LEU A 249 6.27 5.96 12.89
CA LEU A 249 6.60 6.49 14.22
C LEU A 249 8.08 6.29 14.57
N GLN A 250 8.68 5.17 14.15
CA GLN A 250 10.07 4.83 14.44
C GLN A 250 11.06 5.49 13.48
N MET A 251 10.84 5.34 12.18
CA MET A 251 11.72 5.86 11.14
C MET A 251 11.66 7.39 11.04
N GLY A 252 10.48 7.96 11.32
CA GLY A 252 10.24 9.39 11.33
C GLY A 252 10.42 10.04 12.68
N LEU A 253 10.80 9.30 13.74
CA LEU A 253 10.79 9.77 15.14
C LEU A 253 11.39 11.17 15.30
N ASP A 254 12.61 11.38 14.80
CA ASP A 254 13.35 12.62 15.01
C ASP A 254 12.65 13.84 14.40
N ALA A 255 12.04 13.67 13.23
CA ALA A 255 11.34 14.75 12.55
C ALA A 255 9.90 14.90 13.05
N LEU A 256 9.20 13.80 13.32
CA LEU A 256 7.82 13.81 13.79
C LEU A 256 7.68 14.44 15.18
N LYS A 257 8.76 14.42 16.00
CA LYS A 257 8.80 15.14 17.29
C LYS A 257 8.41 16.59 17.15
N TYR A 258 8.85 17.30 16.11
CA TYR A 258 8.50 18.71 15.92
C TYR A 258 6.99 18.92 15.74
N THR A 259 6.33 18.07 14.94
CA THR A 259 4.86 18.07 14.81
C THR A 259 4.17 17.72 16.12
N VAL A 260 4.73 16.77 16.88
CA VAL A 260 4.20 16.39 18.19
C VAL A 260 4.40 17.50 19.24
N MET A 261 5.47 18.29 19.15
CA MET A 261 5.65 19.47 20.00
C MET A 261 4.53 20.49 19.78
N SER A 262 4.15 20.75 18.52
CA SER A 262 3.05 21.67 18.19
C SER A 262 1.72 21.27 18.83
N ILE A 263 1.40 19.96 18.90
CA ILE A 263 0.16 19.49 19.56
C ILE A 263 0.23 19.50 21.10
N LEU A 264 1.45 19.49 21.66
CA LEU A 264 1.67 19.50 23.11
C LEU A 264 1.67 20.93 23.68
N GLU A 265 2.15 21.91 22.91
CA GLU A 265 2.18 23.32 23.30
C GLU A 265 0.80 23.98 23.28
N GLY A 266 -0.10 23.53 22.40
CA GLY A 266 -1.35 24.24 22.10
C GLY A 266 -1.10 25.54 21.34
N ASN A 267 -2.14 26.14 20.76
CA ASN A 267 -2.06 27.34 19.89
C ASN A 267 -1.56 28.64 20.58
N GLY A 268 -0.90 28.56 21.72
CA GLY A 268 -0.35 29.69 22.46
C GLY A 268 1.14 29.87 22.15
N SER A 269 1.43 30.67 21.14
CA SER A 269 2.77 31.20 20.92
C SER A 269 3.22 32.07 22.12
N SER A 270 4.53 32.06 22.41
CA SER A 270 5.28 33.18 23.04
C SER A 270 5.98 32.99 24.41
N MET A 271 6.50 31.81 24.82
CA MET A 271 7.35 31.80 26.04
C MET A 271 8.43 30.70 26.25
N LEU A 272 8.87 29.92 25.25
CA LEU A 272 9.57 28.63 25.54
C LEU A 272 10.90 28.35 24.82
N SER A 273 11.67 29.34 24.34
CA SER A 273 13.01 29.03 23.79
C SER A 273 14.01 28.44 24.82
N MET A 274 13.75 28.58 26.12
CA MET A 274 14.54 27.97 27.22
C MET A 274 14.12 26.53 27.59
N PHE A 275 13.05 26.00 27.00
CA PHE A 275 12.50 24.67 27.35
C PHE A 275 12.51 23.68 26.18
N SER A 276 13.15 24.02 25.05
CA SER A 276 13.17 23.18 23.85
C SER A 276 13.63 21.75 24.13
N GLY A 277 14.65 21.56 24.96
CA GLY A 277 15.14 20.22 25.33
C GLY A 277 14.13 19.40 26.14
N MET A 278 13.29 20.03 26.96
CA MET A 278 12.25 19.32 27.72
C MET A 278 11.02 19.02 26.85
N GLN A 279 10.76 19.85 25.85
CA GLN A 279 9.68 19.63 24.89
C GLN A 279 10.00 18.50 23.91
N ASP A 280 11.25 18.42 23.43
CA ASP A 280 11.73 17.32 22.61
C ASP A 280 11.55 15.97 23.32
N ILE A 281 11.95 15.89 24.59
CA ILE A 281 11.77 14.71 25.44
C ILE A 281 10.28 14.36 25.58
N LYS A 282 9.42 15.33 25.88
CA LYS A 282 7.97 15.10 26.01
C LYS A 282 7.34 14.61 24.70
N ALA A 283 7.78 15.13 23.56
CA ALA A 283 7.29 14.71 22.25
C ALA A 283 7.73 13.29 21.92
N ARG A 284 9.00 12.95 22.16
CA ARG A 284 9.51 11.58 22.06
C ARG A 284 8.70 10.62 22.94
N ASP A 285 8.49 10.97 24.20
CA ASP A 285 7.77 10.12 25.15
C ASP A 285 6.30 9.93 24.74
N ALA A 286 5.69 10.94 24.12
CA ALA A 286 4.35 10.82 23.54
C ALA A 286 4.31 9.83 22.36
N ILE A 287 5.32 9.87 21.47
CA ILE A 287 5.45 8.92 20.36
C ILE A 287 5.67 7.50 20.89
N TYR A 288 6.51 7.30 21.90
CA TYR A 288 6.70 5.96 22.48
C TYR A 288 5.42 5.42 23.14
N LYS A 289 4.63 6.27 23.80
CA LYS A 289 3.32 5.88 24.33
C LYS A 289 2.35 5.46 23.21
N MET A 290 2.40 6.14 22.07
CA MET A 290 1.64 5.77 20.86
C MET A 290 2.07 4.39 20.34
N GLU A 291 3.38 4.14 20.22
CA GLU A 291 3.90 2.82 19.84
C GLU A 291 3.43 1.72 20.79
N ILE A 292 3.49 1.95 22.11
CA ILE A 292 3.02 1.00 23.13
C ILE A 292 1.54 0.67 22.92
N SER A 293 0.70 1.69 22.70
CA SER A 293 -0.73 1.44 22.46
C SER A 293 -0.97 0.59 21.22
N ASP A 294 -0.33 0.90 20.10
CA ASP A 294 -0.50 0.17 18.84
C ASP A 294 -0.01 -1.27 18.93
N ILE A 295 1.16 -1.51 19.53
CA ILE A 295 1.76 -2.84 19.68
C ILE A 295 0.93 -3.72 20.61
N ASP A 296 0.50 -3.20 21.76
CA ASP A 296 -0.25 -3.99 22.74
C ASP A 296 -1.67 -4.30 22.29
N ASP A 297 -2.32 -3.40 21.55
CA ASP A 297 -3.67 -3.62 20.99
C ASP A 297 -3.65 -4.58 19.78
N ASN A 298 -2.48 -4.81 19.17
CA ASN A 298 -2.35 -5.65 17.98
C ASN A 298 -1.30 -6.76 18.16
N PRO A 299 -1.55 -7.79 19.01
CA PRO A 299 -0.55 -8.82 19.32
C PRO A 299 0.02 -9.55 18.11
N ILE A 300 -0.79 -9.67 17.06
CA ILE A 300 -0.41 -10.34 15.83
C ILE A 300 0.81 -9.73 15.13
N ILE A 301 1.11 -8.45 15.38
CA ILE A 301 2.24 -7.73 14.79
C ILE A 301 3.56 -8.24 15.38
N TYR A 302 3.71 -8.17 16.71
CA TYR A 302 4.94 -8.61 17.37
C TYR A 302 5.05 -10.14 17.43
N MET A 303 3.95 -10.89 17.34
CA MET A 303 4.01 -12.35 17.26
C MET A 303 4.52 -12.87 15.90
N ARG A 304 4.45 -12.06 14.84
CA ARG A 304 4.80 -12.48 13.47
C ARG A 304 6.09 -11.88 12.93
N VAL A 305 6.54 -10.76 13.48
CA VAL A 305 7.67 -9.99 12.94
C VAL A 305 8.65 -9.69 14.08
N ASP A 306 9.84 -10.31 14.01
CA ASP A 306 10.86 -10.22 15.05
C ASP A 306 11.24 -8.77 15.39
N TYR A 307 11.32 -7.90 14.39
CA TYR A 307 11.57 -6.47 14.57
C TYR A 307 10.61 -5.80 15.58
N PHE A 308 9.30 -6.10 15.50
CA PHE A 308 8.33 -5.54 16.43
C PHE A 308 8.32 -6.25 17.77
N ASN A 309 8.73 -7.52 17.82
CA ASN A 309 8.95 -8.22 19.09
C ASN A 309 10.10 -7.58 19.88
N GLU A 310 11.23 -7.33 19.23
CA GLU A 310 12.39 -6.65 19.83
C GLU A 310 12.00 -5.26 20.32
N ARG A 311 11.28 -4.48 19.50
CA ARG A 311 10.80 -3.16 19.89
C ARG A 311 9.86 -3.23 21.11
N LYS A 312 8.94 -4.20 21.13
CA LYS A 312 8.04 -4.40 22.27
C LYS A 312 8.81 -4.67 23.55
N VAL A 313 9.83 -5.53 23.50
CA VAL A 313 10.69 -5.84 24.67
C VAL A 313 11.35 -4.56 25.18
N GLN A 314 11.92 -3.74 24.29
CA GLN A 314 12.53 -2.44 24.68
C GLN A 314 11.51 -1.51 25.35
N LEU A 315 10.31 -1.39 24.77
CA LEU A 315 9.26 -0.54 25.34
C LEU A 315 8.77 -1.06 26.70
N ASP A 316 8.68 -2.38 26.87
CA ASP A 316 8.33 -3.00 28.16
C ASP A 316 9.43 -2.78 29.21
N GLU A 317 10.71 -2.85 28.85
CA GLU A 317 11.83 -2.49 29.73
C GLU A 317 11.73 -1.02 30.17
N MET A 318 11.45 -0.10 29.24
CA MET A 318 11.24 1.32 29.57
C MET A 318 10.07 1.53 30.53
N VAL A 319 8.96 0.77 30.37
CA VAL A 319 7.83 0.81 31.30
C VAL A 319 8.25 0.33 32.69
N ASN A 320 9.06 -0.72 32.78
CA ASN A 320 9.51 -1.30 34.05
C ASN A 320 10.57 -0.44 34.76
N ASP A 321 11.35 0.33 34.02
CA ASP A 321 12.42 1.21 34.53
C ASP A 321 11.93 2.62 34.89
N ASP A 322 10.62 2.80 35.10
CA ASP A 322 10.00 4.08 35.47
C ASP A 322 10.27 5.22 34.45
N PHE A 323 10.55 4.89 33.18
CA PHE A 323 10.89 5.89 32.15
C PHE A 323 9.76 6.90 31.93
N PHE A 324 8.50 6.49 32.07
CA PHE A 324 7.32 7.29 31.73
C PHE A 324 6.67 8.03 32.91
N LEU A 325 7.40 8.21 34.01
CA LEU A 325 6.92 8.97 35.15
C LEU A 325 6.35 10.34 34.72
N PRO A 326 5.22 10.79 35.30
CA PRO A 326 4.58 10.25 36.50
C PRO A 326 3.60 9.10 36.27
N LEU A 327 3.40 8.62 35.03
CA LEU A 327 2.53 7.47 34.76
C LEU A 327 3.17 6.22 35.34
N LYS A 328 2.43 5.45 36.15
CA LYS A 328 2.98 4.34 36.94
C LYS A 328 2.58 2.97 36.42
N THR A 329 1.55 2.90 35.59
CA THR A 329 1.05 1.64 35.07
C THR A 329 1.11 1.59 33.56
N LYS A 330 1.36 0.40 33.01
CA LYS A 330 1.32 0.14 31.57
C LYS A 330 -0.03 0.56 30.94
N GLN A 331 -1.12 0.38 31.69
CA GLN A 331 -2.45 0.80 31.25
C GLN A 331 -2.59 2.31 31.12
N GLU A 332 -2.12 3.10 32.09
CA GLU A 332 -2.13 4.58 32.00
C GLU A 332 -1.28 5.10 30.83
N ILE A 333 -0.13 4.45 30.60
CA ILE A 333 0.80 4.76 29.49
C ILE A 333 0.09 4.51 28.14
N LYS A 334 -0.57 3.36 28.01
CA LYS A 334 -1.37 3.00 26.83
C LYS A 334 -2.53 3.95 26.57
N GLU A 335 -3.31 4.30 27.60
CA GLU A 335 -4.40 5.27 27.49
C GLU A 335 -3.90 6.66 27.06
N SER A 336 -2.73 7.06 27.56
CA SER A 336 -2.05 8.28 27.11
C SER A 336 -1.64 8.19 25.64
N GLY A 337 -1.14 7.03 25.18
CA GLY A 337 -0.80 6.76 23.79
C GLY A 337 -1.99 6.94 22.84
N ILE A 338 -3.13 6.34 23.18
CA ILE A 338 -4.39 6.48 22.43
C ILE A 338 -4.81 7.96 22.35
N LYS A 339 -4.67 8.71 23.45
CA LYS A 339 -4.97 10.14 23.48
C LYS A 339 -4.04 10.95 22.57
N TYR A 340 -2.74 10.62 22.53
CA TYR A 340 -1.80 11.27 21.64
C TYR A 340 -2.06 10.92 20.17
N HIS A 341 -2.40 9.67 19.86
CA HIS A 341 -2.82 9.28 18.51
C HIS A 341 -3.98 10.14 18.02
N LYS A 342 -5.02 10.28 18.85
CA LYS A 342 -6.20 11.10 18.55
C LYS A 342 -5.83 12.57 18.31
N LYS A 343 -5.06 13.17 19.24
CA LYS A 343 -4.63 14.57 19.12
C LYS A 343 -3.81 14.84 17.85
N LEU A 344 -2.82 13.98 17.57
CA LEU A 344 -1.98 14.13 16.39
C LEU A 344 -2.80 13.97 15.11
N TYR A 345 -3.69 12.98 15.06
CA TYR A 345 -4.57 12.79 13.91
C TYR A 345 -5.48 13.99 13.67
N GLU A 346 -6.16 14.49 14.71
CA GLU A 346 -7.04 15.66 14.61
C GLU A 346 -6.28 16.92 14.18
N TYR A 347 -5.10 17.16 14.75
CA TYR A 347 -4.22 18.26 14.35
C TYR A 347 -3.84 18.18 12.87
N LEU A 348 -3.38 17.01 12.41
CA LEU A 348 -2.96 16.82 11.02
C LEU A 348 -4.13 16.87 10.03
N VAL A 349 -5.30 16.36 10.40
CA VAL A 349 -6.51 16.51 9.57
C VAL A 349 -6.84 17.98 9.38
N ASN A 350 -6.80 18.79 10.43
CA ASN A 350 -7.08 20.22 10.32
C ASN A 350 -6.01 20.94 9.51
N LYS A 351 -4.73 20.81 9.89
CA LYS A 351 -3.61 21.51 9.24
C LYS A 351 -3.47 21.12 7.76
N VAL A 352 -3.48 19.81 7.45
CA VAL A 352 -3.23 19.32 6.09
C VAL A 352 -4.49 19.28 5.23
N LEU A 353 -5.60 18.73 5.73
CA LEU A 353 -6.77 18.46 4.89
C LEU A 353 -7.78 19.60 4.89
N MET A 354 -7.77 20.48 5.89
CA MET A 354 -8.66 21.65 5.93
C MET A 354 -7.95 22.93 5.51
N GLU A 355 -6.77 23.19 6.09
CA GLU A 355 -5.98 24.41 5.86
C GLU A 355 -5.01 24.29 4.68
N PHE A 356 -4.72 23.05 4.24
CA PHE A 356 -3.72 22.76 3.19
C PHE A 356 -2.30 23.22 3.54
N ASP A 357 -2.05 23.37 4.83
CA ASP A 357 -0.74 23.70 5.36
C ASP A 357 0.04 22.41 5.58
N ILE A 358 1.11 22.27 4.81
CA ILE A 358 2.07 21.17 4.88
C ILE A 358 3.44 21.64 5.35
N ASP A 359 3.56 22.92 5.70
CA ASP A 359 4.74 23.52 6.31
C ASP A 359 4.56 23.40 7.83
N PHE A 360 5.31 22.46 8.43
CA PHE A 360 5.04 22.01 9.79
C PHE A 360 5.73 22.84 10.87
#